data_AF-A0A356FX21-F1
#
_entry.id   AF-A0A356FX21-F1
#
_cell.length_a   1.000
_cell.length_b   1.000
_cell.length_c   1.000
_cell.angle_alpha   90.00
_cell.angle_beta   90.00
_cell.angle_gamma   90.00
#
_symmetry.space_group_name_H-M   'P 1'
#
loop_
_entity.id
_entity.type
_entity.pdbx_description
1 polymer ?
#
loop_
_entity_poly.entity_id
_entity_poly.type
_entity_poly.pdbx_seq_one_letter_code
_entity_poly.pdbx_strand_id
1 'polypeptide(L)'
;MHNHKIISFALTAVFLFLSKSLYLDDVLKLTLETQMPKNAVVRAEFKVIGQKRAEQTRLTLKEGGRSRFRIYGGTPEYIKVSPADKIVSLCIVGRGKQCPALSEEGVFSNITVKSKPHFDFKFFVIWAFLIYGIVYTLVARKRLYDETVPKIKNVEFLRLLFTIGVVVAHLAPNVTVYNMGGRGVDFFFLLSGFFLMITFRPERSVYSFVQSKAVHFIPLTALCAIFNGKIALLPANMLFLQGTGLATPVPPQGWYLGVLFWVGLFYFYLLKIVRPEMSKLIVAVLTFFSYCFIHNGGTSSIPALCIARGFAGIGAGCFLGSLYGRLKENGVTGGVYACRGSGFALFRWGAVYQRAGSCQSDEY
;
A
#
# COMPACT_ATOMS: atom_id res chain seq x y z
N MET A 1 -27.55 -16.40 19.38
CA MET A 1 -26.89 -15.29 18.64
C MET A 1 -25.71 -14.64 19.37
N HIS A 2 -25.65 -14.62 20.71
CA HIS A 2 -24.57 -13.96 21.47
C HIS A 2 -23.23 -14.73 21.50
N ASN A 3 -23.27 -16.07 21.47
CA ASN A 3 -22.08 -16.92 21.64
C ASN A 3 -21.01 -16.73 20.54
N HIS A 4 -21.40 -16.47 19.29
CA HIS A 4 -20.43 -16.28 18.21
C HIS A 4 -19.55 -15.04 18.43
N LYS A 5 -20.09 -13.95 18.99
CA LYS A 5 -19.31 -12.74 19.26
C LYS A 5 -18.26 -13.00 20.34
N ILE A 6 -18.64 -13.68 21.42
CA ILE A 6 -17.76 -14.02 22.54
C ILE A 6 -16.63 -14.95 22.08
N ILE A 7 -16.97 -16.02 21.35
CA ILE A 7 -15.97 -16.97 20.81
C ILE A 7 -15.02 -16.25 19.85
N SER A 8 -15.55 -15.38 18.97
CA SER A 8 -14.71 -14.64 18.03
C SER A 8 -13.76 -13.68 18.73
N PHE A 9 -14.22 -13.00 19.79
CA PHE A 9 -13.39 -12.13 20.59
C PHE A 9 -12.28 -12.92 21.31
N ALA A 10 -12.61 -14.06 21.93
CA ALA A 10 -11.64 -14.92 22.61
C ALA A 10 -10.55 -15.44 21.65
N LEU A 11 -10.95 -15.95 20.48
CA LEU A 11 -10.01 -16.41 19.45
C LEU A 11 -9.16 -15.25 18.90
N THR A 12 -9.76 -14.07 18.71
CA THR A 12 -9.02 -12.87 18.30
C THR A 12 -7.93 -12.52 19.31
N ALA A 13 -8.24 -12.56 20.61
CA ALA A 13 -7.26 -12.30 21.66
C ALA A 13 -6.11 -13.32 21.65
N VAL A 14 -6.41 -14.61 21.41
CA VAL A 14 -5.38 -15.66 21.25
C VAL A 14 -4.48 -15.36 20.05
N PHE A 15 -5.05 -15.06 18.88
CA PHE A 15 -4.27 -14.73 17.69
C PHE A 15 -3.44 -13.45 17.86
N LEU A 16 -3.98 -12.43 18.52
CA LEU A 16 -3.22 -11.22 18.87
C LEU A 16 -2.03 -11.58 19.76
N PHE A 17 -2.24 -12.36 20.83
CA PHE A 17 -1.15 -12.79 21.71
C PHE A 17 -0.06 -13.59 20.96
N LEU A 18 -0.46 -14.51 20.08
CA LEU A 18 0.47 -15.29 19.26
C LEU A 18 1.23 -14.43 18.24
N SER A 19 0.64 -13.32 17.79
CA SER A 19 1.23 -12.39 16.83
C SER A 19 1.83 -11.14 17.49
N LYS A 20 2.11 -11.19 18.80
CA LYS A 20 2.65 -10.05 19.56
C LYS A 20 3.94 -9.47 19.00
N SER A 21 4.77 -10.29 18.36
CA SER A 21 6.01 -9.85 17.71
C SER A 21 5.77 -8.91 16.52
N LEU A 22 4.53 -8.75 16.04
CA LEU A 22 4.20 -7.82 14.96
C LEU A 22 3.90 -6.40 15.47
N TYR A 23 3.57 -6.23 16.75
CA TYR A 23 3.19 -4.92 17.32
C TYR A 23 3.94 -4.60 18.61
N LEU A 24 4.78 -5.50 19.10
CA LEU A 24 5.76 -5.26 20.14
C LEU A 24 7.13 -5.34 19.50
N ASP A 25 7.74 -4.19 19.30
CA ASP A 25 9.10 -4.06 18.82
C ASP A 25 10.02 -3.52 19.89
N ASP A 26 11.28 -3.88 19.79
CA ASP A 26 12.33 -3.34 20.63
C ASP A 26 12.87 -2.05 19.99
N VAL A 27 12.77 -0.94 20.73
CA VAL A 27 13.11 0.40 20.22
C VAL A 27 14.19 1.07 21.06
N LEU A 28 15.14 1.69 20.36
CA LEU A 28 16.07 2.67 20.90
C LEU A 28 15.71 4.05 20.35
N LYS A 29 15.66 5.04 21.25
CA LYS A 29 15.46 6.45 20.89
C LYS A 29 16.80 7.15 20.87
N LEU A 30 17.11 7.83 19.77
CA LEU A 30 18.36 8.56 19.59
C LEU A 30 18.05 10.03 19.53
N THR A 31 18.86 10.81 20.24
CA THR A 31 18.87 12.27 20.15
C THR A 31 20.24 12.68 19.65
N LEU A 32 20.25 13.29 18.47
CA LEU A 32 21.43 13.83 17.82
C LEU A 32 21.39 15.35 17.96
N GLU A 33 22.50 15.93 18.38
CA GLU A 33 22.71 17.38 18.41
C GLU A 33 23.88 17.73 17.51
N THR A 34 23.71 18.77 16.69
CA THR A 34 24.70 19.21 15.71
C THR A 34 24.81 20.72 15.71
N GLN A 35 25.91 21.24 15.17
CA GLN A 35 26.12 22.68 14.96
C GLN A 35 25.43 23.21 13.69
N MET A 36 24.75 22.34 12.94
CA MET A 36 24.13 22.70 11.67
C MET A 36 22.82 23.49 11.88
N PRO A 37 22.45 24.36 10.93
CA PRO A 37 21.25 25.18 11.03
C PRO A 37 19.95 24.34 10.96
N LYS A 38 18.84 24.94 11.41
CA LYS A 38 17.49 24.39 11.26
C LYS A 38 17.24 24.00 9.80
N ASN A 39 16.54 22.88 9.59
CA ASN A 39 16.22 22.30 8.28
C ASN A 39 17.42 21.69 7.51
N ALA A 40 18.65 21.76 8.03
CA ALA A 40 19.73 20.97 7.44
C ALA A 40 19.44 19.47 7.57
N VAL A 41 20.01 18.69 6.63
CA VAL A 41 19.80 17.25 6.55
C VAL A 41 21.08 16.53 6.93
N VAL A 42 20.99 15.66 7.94
CA VAL A 42 22.07 14.78 8.37
C VAL A 42 21.76 13.36 7.93
N ARG A 43 22.77 12.61 7.50
CA ARG A 43 22.62 11.18 7.20
C ARG A 43 23.07 10.36 8.40
N ALA A 44 22.25 9.42 8.82
CA ALA A 44 22.62 8.43 9.82
C ALA A 44 22.51 7.03 9.19
N GLU A 45 23.57 6.26 9.30
CA GLU A 45 23.62 4.85 8.93
C GLU A 45 23.77 4.02 10.20
N PHE A 46 23.06 2.90 10.30
CA PHE A 46 23.21 2.01 11.45
C PHE A 46 23.02 0.56 11.01
N LYS A 47 23.61 -0.36 11.75
CA LYS A 47 23.43 -1.80 11.54
C LYS A 47 23.03 -2.44 12.85
N VAL A 48 21.91 -3.16 12.89
CA VAL A 48 21.48 -3.89 14.09
C VAL A 48 22.18 -5.24 14.18
N ILE A 49 22.57 -5.66 15.39
CA ILE A 49 23.21 -6.96 15.60
C ILE A 49 22.32 -8.07 15.01
N GLY A 50 22.89 -8.90 14.14
CA GLY A 50 22.19 -9.99 13.46
C GLY A 50 21.51 -9.60 12.13
N GLN A 51 21.43 -8.31 11.77
CA GLN A 51 21.01 -7.90 10.44
C GLN A 51 22.16 -8.03 9.43
N LYS A 52 21.83 -8.43 8.20
CA LYS A 52 22.80 -8.60 7.10
C LYS A 52 23.20 -7.29 6.42
N ARG A 53 22.34 -6.26 6.49
CA ARG A 53 22.53 -4.99 5.79
C ARG A 53 22.42 -3.85 6.80
N ALA A 54 23.16 -2.77 6.54
CA ALA A 54 23.00 -1.51 7.24
C ALA A 54 21.78 -0.76 6.69
N GLU A 55 21.08 -0.03 7.55
CA GLU A 55 19.97 0.85 7.20
C GLU A 55 20.48 2.30 7.20
N GLN A 56 19.97 3.10 6.26
CA GLN A 56 20.29 4.53 6.17
C GLN A 56 19.02 5.36 6.36
N THR A 57 19.14 6.45 7.12
CA THR A 57 18.05 7.39 7.35
C THR A 57 18.52 8.84 7.20
N ARG A 58 17.62 9.69 6.68
CA ARG A 58 17.85 11.13 6.53
C ARG A 58 17.11 11.87 7.63
N LEU A 59 17.85 12.66 8.40
CA LEU A 59 17.35 13.37 9.57
C LEU A 59 17.31 14.87 9.27
N THR A 60 16.11 15.44 9.22
CA THR A 60 15.95 16.90 9.18
C THR A 60 16.10 17.46 10.59
N LEU A 61 16.96 18.45 10.74
CA LEU A 61 17.22 19.10 12.02
C LEU A 61 16.10 20.08 12.39
N LYS A 62 15.72 20.08 13.67
CA LYS A 62 14.79 21.04 14.27
C LYS A 62 15.55 22.26 14.80
N GLU A 63 14.82 23.17 15.45
CA GLU A 63 15.42 24.31 16.16
C GLU A 63 16.49 23.85 17.15
N GLY A 64 17.62 24.57 17.14
CA GLY A 64 18.81 24.23 17.93
C GLY A 64 19.65 23.08 17.38
N GLY A 65 19.54 22.72 16.09
CA GLY A 65 20.40 21.71 15.45
C GLY A 65 20.15 20.28 15.95
N ARG A 66 19.02 20.05 16.63
CA ARG A 66 18.66 18.76 17.24
C ARG A 66 17.74 17.95 16.33
N SER A 67 17.98 16.64 16.28
CA SER A 67 17.05 15.69 15.68
C SER A 67 16.87 14.46 16.56
N ARG A 68 15.71 13.81 16.42
CA ARG A 68 15.38 12.59 17.15
C ARG A 68 14.90 11.55 16.18
N PHE A 69 15.45 10.35 16.29
CA PHE A 69 15.03 9.20 15.50
C PHE A 69 14.99 7.94 16.35
N ARG A 70 14.42 6.87 15.78
CA ARG A 70 14.23 5.59 16.45
C ARG A 70 14.89 4.50 15.62
N ILE A 71 15.60 3.61 16.29
CA ILE A 71 16.08 2.35 15.72
C ILE A 71 15.19 1.25 16.27
N TYR A 72 14.69 0.40 15.36
CA TYR A 72 13.82 -0.74 15.63
C TYR A 72 14.62 -2.04 15.46
N GLY A 73 14.20 -3.11 16.12
CA GLY A 73 14.74 -4.46 15.87
C GLY A 73 15.94 -4.86 16.73
N GLY A 74 16.34 -4.05 17.72
CA GLY A 74 17.34 -4.43 18.73
C GLY A 74 18.44 -3.40 18.96
N THR A 75 19.60 -3.87 19.44
CA THR A 75 20.77 -3.03 19.73
C THR A 75 21.64 -2.87 18.47
N PRO A 76 21.99 -1.63 18.07
CA PRO A 76 22.88 -1.38 16.95
C PRO A 76 24.31 -1.86 17.26
N GLU A 77 24.93 -2.53 16.29
CA GLU A 77 26.35 -2.84 16.25
C GLU A 77 27.17 -1.55 16.11
N TYR A 78 26.74 -0.66 15.20
CA TYR A 78 27.30 0.67 15.04
C TYR A 78 26.25 1.67 14.56
N ILE A 79 26.55 2.95 14.76
CA ILE A 79 25.84 4.09 14.17
C ILE A 79 26.89 5.02 13.57
N LYS A 80 26.77 5.35 12.29
CA LYS A 80 27.60 6.32 11.59
C LYS A 80 26.75 7.54 11.23
N VAL A 81 27.22 8.73 11.55
CA VAL A 81 26.51 9.98 11.26
C VAL A 81 27.39 10.88 10.40
N SER A 82 26.81 11.51 9.38
CA SER A 82 27.52 12.38 8.45
C SER A 82 26.75 13.67 8.17
N PRO A 83 27.42 14.84 8.20
CA PRO A 83 28.86 15.05 8.37
C PRO A 83 29.33 14.92 9.84
N ALA A 84 30.50 14.29 10.05
CA ALA A 84 31.01 13.94 11.38
C ALA A 84 31.48 15.15 12.20
N ASP A 85 32.14 16.09 11.53
CA ASP A 85 32.71 17.32 12.12
C ASP A 85 31.65 18.28 12.68
N LYS A 86 30.38 18.06 12.36
CA LYS A 86 29.26 18.90 12.82
C LYS A 86 28.52 18.30 14.01
N ILE A 87 28.88 17.11 14.48
CA ILE A 87 28.19 16.43 15.57
C ILE A 87 28.65 17.01 16.92
N VAL A 88 27.69 17.46 17.72
CA VAL A 88 27.93 17.96 19.09
C VAL A 88 27.75 16.84 20.10
N SER A 89 26.68 16.07 19.97
CA SER A 89 26.44 14.93 20.86
C SER A 89 25.50 13.91 20.24
N LEU A 90 25.67 12.65 20.65
CA LEU A 90 24.72 11.56 20.38
C LEU A 90 24.34 10.91 21.71
N CYS A 91 23.04 10.88 22.00
CA CYS A 91 22.52 10.17 23.17
C CYS A 91 21.50 9.10 22.76
N ILE A 92 21.71 7.90 23.25
CA ILE A 92 20.93 6.70 22.97
C ILE A 92 20.14 6.35 24.24
N VAL A 93 18.82 6.19 24.10
CA VAL A 93 17.89 5.94 25.21
C VAL A 93 17.04 4.71 24.93
N GLY A 94 17.21 3.68 25.75
CA GLY A 94 16.45 2.42 25.75
C GLY A 94 15.91 2.12 27.14
N ARG A 95 16.27 0.95 27.69
CA ARG A 95 16.13 0.64 29.14
C ARG A 95 17.18 1.35 30.01
N GLY A 96 18.21 1.91 29.39
CA GLY A 96 19.17 2.81 30.00
C GLY A 96 19.46 4.00 29.09
N LYS A 97 20.44 4.83 29.47
CA LYS A 97 20.93 5.94 28.67
C LYS A 97 22.44 5.82 28.50
N GLN A 98 22.93 5.95 27.28
CA GLN A 98 24.35 6.05 26.96
C GLN A 98 24.53 7.24 26.03
N CYS A 99 25.53 8.07 26.29
CA CYS A 99 25.96 9.11 25.36
C CYS A 99 27.43 8.81 25.02
N PRO A 100 27.68 8.05 23.94
CA PRO A 100 29.03 7.67 23.55
C PRO A 100 29.90 8.91 23.31
N ALA A 101 31.21 8.77 23.53
CA ALA A 101 32.16 9.81 23.15
C ALA A 101 32.11 10.04 21.63
N LEU A 102 32.39 11.29 21.22
CA LEU A 102 32.47 11.64 19.81
C LEU A 102 33.66 10.92 19.15
N SER A 103 33.41 10.33 17.99
CA SER A 103 34.44 9.78 17.11
C SER A 103 34.73 10.80 16.02
N GLU A 104 36.00 10.98 15.65
CA GLU A 104 36.42 11.87 14.56
C GLU A 104 35.78 11.47 13.22
N GLU A 105 35.50 10.18 13.03
CA GLU A 105 34.85 9.65 11.83
C GLU A 105 33.30 9.70 11.91
N GLY A 106 32.74 10.13 13.04
CA GLY A 106 31.30 10.11 13.29
C GLY A 106 30.73 8.70 13.45
N VAL A 107 31.58 7.71 13.74
CA VAL A 107 31.22 6.30 13.95
C VAL A 107 31.16 5.98 15.44
N PHE A 108 29.99 5.55 15.91
CA PHE A 108 29.73 5.16 17.28
C PHE A 108 29.54 3.65 17.35
N SER A 109 30.50 2.94 17.95
CA SER A 109 30.48 1.50 18.21
C SER A 109 30.34 1.21 19.71
N ASN A 110 30.30 -0.06 20.10
CA ASN A 110 30.22 -0.49 21.51
C ASN A 110 28.98 0.04 22.26
N ILE A 111 27.84 0.02 21.58
CA ILE A 111 26.56 0.45 22.15
C ILE A 111 26.03 -0.68 23.04
N THR A 112 25.94 -0.45 24.35
CA THR A 112 25.52 -1.44 25.34
C THR A 112 24.08 -1.26 25.81
N VAL A 113 23.42 -0.18 25.37
CA VAL A 113 22.03 0.11 25.75
C VAL A 113 21.10 -0.94 25.18
N LYS A 114 20.40 -1.64 26.06
CA LYS A 114 19.31 -2.54 25.69
C LYS A 114 18.10 -1.75 25.21
N SER A 115 17.51 -2.22 24.12
CA SER A 115 16.20 -1.78 23.61
C SER A 115 15.13 -1.88 24.70
N LYS A 116 14.14 -0.98 24.61
CA LYS A 116 12.91 -1.08 25.41
C LYS A 116 11.75 -1.54 24.53
N PRO A 117 10.82 -2.32 25.09
CA PRO A 117 9.62 -2.71 24.34
C PRO A 117 8.81 -1.46 23.98
N HIS A 118 8.39 -1.41 22.74
CA HIS A 118 7.52 -0.40 22.16
C HIS A 118 6.29 -1.10 21.62
N PHE A 119 5.14 -0.68 22.13
CA PHE A 119 3.85 -1.12 21.64
C PHE A 119 3.39 -0.19 20.53
N ASP A 120 3.34 -0.71 19.30
CA ASP A 120 2.71 -0.02 18.18
C ASP A 120 1.18 -0.20 18.27
N PHE A 121 0.55 0.73 18.98
CA PHE A 121 -0.90 0.75 19.14
C PHE A 121 -1.65 0.82 17.80
N LYS A 122 -1.09 1.50 16.79
CA LYS A 122 -1.77 1.63 15.49
C LYS A 122 -1.80 0.29 14.78
N PHE A 123 -0.66 -0.39 14.73
CA PHE A 123 -0.57 -1.74 14.19
C PHE A 123 -1.51 -2.67 14.94
N PHE A 124 -1.46 -2.65 16.28
CA PHE A 124 -2.30 -3.50 17.12
C PHE A 124 -3.79 -3.34 16.79
N VAL A 125 -4.29 -2.10 16.68
CA VAL A 125 -5.70 -1.84 16.36
C VAL A 125 -6.07 -2.37 14.98
N ILE A 126 -5.27 -2.10 13.95
CA ILE A 126 -5.54 -2.56 12.58
C ILE A 126 -5.54 -4.09 12.52
N TRP A 127 -4.54 -4.71 13.13
CA TRP A 127 -4.38 -6.17 13.16
C TRP A 127 -5.51 -6.84 13.96
N ALA A 128 -5.92 -6.25 15.08
CA ALA A 128 -7.05 -6.71 15.88
C ALA A 128 -8.36 -6.69 15.09
N PHE A 129 -8.65 -5.60 14.38
CA PHE A 129 -9.84 -5.52 13.52
C PHE A 129 -9.80 -6.53 12.38
N LEU A 130 -8.64 -6.75 11.77
CA LEU A 130 -8.48 -7.71 10.68
C LEU A 130 -8.72 -9.15 11.17
N ILE A 131 -8.03 -9.55 12.24
CA ILE A 131 -8.21 -10.88 12.85
C ILE A 131 -9.65 -11.05 13.29
N TYR A 132 -10.22 -10.06 13.99
CA TYR A 132 -11.60 -10.12 14.44
C TYR A 132 -12.57 -10.30 13.27
N GLY A 133 -12.39 -9.55 12.17
CA GLY A 133 -13.22 -9.69 10.97
C GLY A 133 -13.15 -11.09 10.38
N ILE A 134 -11.95 -11.66 10.24
CA ILE A 134 -11.74 -13.01 9.71
C ILE A 134 -12.36 -14.05 10.64
N VAL A 135 -11.99 -14.03 11.92
CA VAL A 135 -12.45 -14.98 12.94
C VAL A 135 -13.97 -14.89 13.08
N TYR A 136 -14.53 -13.69 13.19
CA TYR A 136 -15.97 -13.49 13.30
C TYR A 136 -16.73 -14.05 12.10
N THR A 137 -16.25 -13.80 10.89
CA THR A 137 -16.84 -14.38 9.69
C THR A 137 -16.81 -15.90 9.72
N LEU A 138 -15.68 -16.51 10.09
CA LEU A 138 -15.53 -17.97 10.15
C LEU A 138 -16.43 -18.59 11.24
N VAL A 139 -16.41 -18.02 12.45
CA VAL A 139 -17.16 -18.50 13.63
C VAL A 139 -18.66 -18.30 13.47
N ALA A 140 -19.08 -17.14 12.93
CA ALA A 140 -20.49 -16.86 12.68
C ALA A 140 -21.01 -17.58 11.42
N ARG A 141 -20.14 -18.29 10.68
CA ARG A 141 -20.43 -18.89 9.37
C ARG A 141 -21.15 -17.92 8.45
N LYS A 142 -20.88 -16.61 8.60
CA LYS A 142 -21.50 -15.60 7.76
C LYS A 142 -20.99 -15.82 6.35
N ARG A 143 -21.91 -16.07 5.42
CA ARG A 143 -21.57 -16.08 4.00
C ARG A 143 -21.09 -14.66 3.69
N LEU A 144 -19.81 -14.54 3.32
CA LEU A 144 -19.17 -13.27 2.95
C LEU A 144 -19.76 -12.65 1.67
N TYR A 145 -20.69 -13.34 1.02
CA TYR A 145 -21.25 -12.98 -0.26
C TYR A 145 -22.75 -13.20 -0.26
N ASP A 146 -23.44 -12.36 -1.01
CA ASP A 146 -24.86 -12.45 -1.30
C ASP A 146 -25.10 -13.51 -2.40
N GLU A 147 -26.04 -14.42 -2.18
CA GLU A 147 -26.37 -15.51 -3.12
C GLU A 147 -27.22 -15.03 -4.30
N THR A 148 -27.82 -13.85 -4.19
CA THR A 148 -28.63 -13.23 -5.24
C THR A 148 -27.77 -12.53 -6.30
N VAL A 149 -26.49 -12.28 -5.99
CA VAL A 149 -25.51 -11.73 -6.93
C VAL A 149 -24.92 -12.88 -7.77
N PRO A 150 -24.91 -12.79 -9.12
CA PRO A 150 -24.37 -13.83 -9.98
C PRO A 150 -22.99 -14.29 -9.51
N LYS A 151 -22.85 -15.61 -9.31
CA LYS A 151 -21.69 -16.35 -8.77
C LYS A 151 -20.38 -16.11 -9.56
N ILE A 152 -19.80 -14.92 -9.50
CA ILE A 152 -18.37 -14.72 -9.72
C ILE A 152 -17.66 -15.05 -8.39
N LYS A 153 -17.78 -16.31 -7.96
CA LYS A 153 -17.45 -16.83 -6.61
C LYS A 153 -16.05 -16.52 -6.09
N ASN A 154 -15.12 -16.14 -6.96
CA ASN A 154 -13.73 -15.93 -6.58
C ASN A 154 -13.34 -14.45 -6.47
N VAL A 155 -14.13 -13.51 -6.99
CA VAL A 155 -13.64 -12.12 -7.08
C VAL A 155 -13.68 -11.40 -5.74
N GLU A 156 -14.71 -11.60 -4.91
CA GLU A 156 -14.73 -11.02 -3.55
C GLU A 156 -13.68 -11.65 -2.63
N PHE A 157 -13.44 -12.96 -2.75
CA PHE A 157 -12.35 -13.64 -2.04
C PHE A 157 -10.98 -13.10 -2.46
N LEU A 158 -10.77 -12.89 -3.77
CA LEU A 158 -9.53 -12.30 -4.27
C LEU A 158 -9.40 -10.85 -3.82
N ARG A 159 -10.47 -10.05 -3.87
CA ARG A 159 -10.46 -8.69 -3.34
C ARG A 159 -10.00 -8.67 -1.89
N LEU A 160 -10.51 -9.59 -1.06
CA LEU A 160 -10.05 -9.75 0.33
C LEU A 160 -8.56 -10.15 0.40
N LEU A 161 -8.14 -11.16 -0.36
CA LEU A 161 -6.76 -11.65 -0.39
C LEU A 161 -5.76 -10.54 -0.79
N PHE A 162 -6.06 -9.78 -1.85
CA PHE A 162 -5.21 -8.69 -2.30
C PHE A 162 -5.28 -7.48 -1.36
N THR A 163 -6.42 -7.21 -0.72
CA THR A 163 -6.50 -6.21 0.36
C THR A 163 -5.55 -6.58 1.49
N ILE A 164 -5.58 -7.83 1.96
CA ILE A 164 -4.68 -8.33 3.00
C ILE A 164 -3.23 -8.21 2.53
N GLY A 165 -2.91 -8.61 1.29
CA GLY A 165 -1.57 -8.48 0.73
C GLY A 165 -1.07 -7.03 0.71
N VAL A 166 -1.90 -6.07 0.30
CA VAL A 166 -1.55 -4.64 0.31
C VAL A 166 -1.33 -4.14 1.75
N VAL A 167 -2.22 -4.51 2.68
CA VAL A 167 -2.12 -4.10 4.09
C VAL A 167 -0.85 -4.67 4.72
N VAL A 168 -0.58 -5.97 4.55
CA VAL A 168 0.62 -6.62 5.10
C VAL A 168 1.89 -6.02 4.50
N ALA A 169 1.92 -5.69 3.21
CA ALA A 169 3.07 -5.05 2.57
C ALA A 169 3.42 -3.68 3.20
N HIS A 170 2.44 -2.94 3.70
CA HIS A 170 2.66 -1.64 4.35
C HIS A 170 2.89 -1.76 5.86
N LEU A 171 2.36 -2.79 6.48
CA LEU A 171 2.42 -2.99 7.93
C LEU A 171 3.66 -3.80 8.36
N ALA A 172 4.07 -4.77 7.57
CA ALA A 172 5.18 -5.68 7.87
C ALA A 172 6.11 -5.82 6.65
N PRO A 173 6.81 -4.73 6.25
CA PRO A 173 7.66 -4.73 5.06
C PRO A 173 8.76 -5.79 5.11
N ASN A 174 9.14 -6.23 6.31
CA ASN A 174 10.15 -7.28 6.55
C ASN A 174 9.65 -8.70 6.23
N VAL A 175 8.36 -8.90 5.97
CA VAL A 175 7.79 -10.20 5.59
C VAL A 175 7.83 -10.34 4.07
N THR A 176 8.91 -10.97 3.57
CA THR A 176 9.22 -11.12 2.14
C THR A 176 8.12 -11.82 1.32
N VAL A 177 7.36 -12.73 1.94
CA VAL A 177 6.24 -13.46 1.28
C VAL A 177 5.14 -12.51 0.79
N TYR A 178 5.00 -11.33 1.42
CA TYR A 178 3.97 -10.35 1.12
C TYR A 178 4.50 -9.01 0.59
N ASN A 179 5.78 -8.92 0.21
CA ASN A 179 6.35 -7.72 -0.41
C ASN A 179 5.91 -7.54 -1.89
N MET A 180 4.63 -7.83 -2.15
CA MET A 180 3.96 -7.74 -3.45
C MET A 180 2.78 -6.76 -3.40
N GLY A 181 2.76 -5.82 -2.45
CA GLY A 181 1.67 -4.84 -2.30
C GLY A 181 1.34 -4.10 -3.61
N GLY A 182 2.36 -3.81 -4.42
CA GLY A 182 2.18 -3.27 -5.77
C GLY A 182 1.29 -4.13 -6.67
N ARG A 183 1.41 -5.47 -6.62
CA ARG A 183 0.58 -6.39 -7.41
C ARG A 183 -0.87 -6.40 -6.96
N GLY A 184 -1.10 -6.27 -5.66
CA GLY A 184 -2.45 -6.14 -5.12
C GLY A 184 -3.15 -4.89 -5.67
N VAL A 185 -2.42 -3.78 -5.75
CA VAL A 185 -2.91 -2.54 -6.38
C VAL A 185 -3.23 -2.73 -7.87
N ASP A 186 -2.36 -3.37 -8.64
CA ASP A 186 -2.63 -3.62 -10.07
C ASP A 186 -3.87 -4.51 -10.28
N PHE A 187 -4.08 -5.47 -9.39
CA PHE A 187 -5.29 -6.29 -9.39
C PHE A 187 -6.55 -5.47 -9.12
N PHE A 188 -6.51 -4.46 -8.23
CA PHE A 188 -7.64 -3.55 -8.03
C PHE A 188 -7.97 -2.72 -9.27
N PHE A 189 -6.95 -2.24 -10.01
CA PHE A 189 -7.18 -1.57 -11.29
C PHE A 189 -7.86 -2.51 -12.28
N LEU A 190 -7.34 -3.72 -12.40
CA LEU A 190 -7.90 -4.74 -13.28
C LEU A 190 -9.37 -5.06 -12.93
N LEU A 191 -9.67 -5.33 -11.67
CA LEU A 191 -11.04 -5.61 -11.24
C LEU A 191 -11.96 -4.43 -11.50
N SER A 192 -11.47 -3.22 -11.29
CA SER A 192 -12.26 -2.01 -11.51
C SER A 192 -12.65 -1.85 -12.97
N GLY A 193 -11.76 -2.12 -13.92
CA GLY A 193 -12.08 -2.16 -15.34
C GLY A 193 -13.02 -3.30 -15.72
N PHE A 194 -12.78 -4.50 -15.17
CA PHE A 194 -13.66 -5.65 -15.38
C PHE A 194 -15.11 -5.33 -14.97
N PHE A 195 -15.30 -4.87 -13.73
CA PHE A 195 -16.60 -4.49 -13.22
C PHE A 195 -17.21 -3.29 -13.95
N LEU A 196 -16.39 -2.31 -14.33
CA LEU A 196 -16.85 -1.18 -15.12
C LEU A 196 -17.53 -1.65 -16.39
N MET A 197 -16.92 -2.59 -17.14
CA MET A 197 -17.50 -3.10 -18.38
C MET A 197 -18.74 -3.98 -18.16
N ILE A 198 -18.72 -4.92 -17.22
CA ILE A 198 -19.87 -5.84 -17.04
C ILE A 198 -21.07 -5.20 -16.35
N THR A 199 -20.87 -4.08 -15.65
CA THR A 199 -21.95 -3.31 -14.99
C THR A 199 -22.22 -1.98 -15.70
N PHE A 200 -21.62 -1.75 -16.86
CA PHE A 200 -21.82 -0.51 -17.61
C PHE A 200 -23.29 -0.38 -18.02
N ARG A 201 -23.86 0.80 -17.74
CA ARG A 201 -25.21 1.19 -18.13
C ARG A 201 -25.13 2.58 -18.78
N PRO A 202 -25.38 2.72 -20.09
CA PRO A 202 -25.28 4.00 -20.79
C PRO A 202 -26.13 5.11 -20.16
N GLU A 203 -27.25 4.75 -19.55
CA GLU A 203 -28.22 5.66 -18.92
C GLU A 203 -27.70 6.22 -17.58
N ARG A 204 -26.73 5.54 -16.95
CA ARG A 204 -26.18 5.96 -15.67
C ARG A 204 -25.57 7.35 -15.77
N SER A 205 -25.99 8.27 -14.91
CA SER A 205 -25.42 9.62 -14.89
C SER A 205 -23.99 9.63 -14.35
N VAL A 206 -23.19 10.61 -14.79
CA VAL A 206 -21.83 10.82 -14.25
C VAL A 206 -21.88 11.11 -12.76
N TYR A 207 -22.86 11.90 -12.32
CA TYR A 207 -23.08 12.19 -10.91
C TYR A 207 -23.29 10.91 -10.09
N SER A 208 -24.15 9.99 -10.56
CA SER A 208 -24.37 8.69 -9.91
C SER A 208 -23.10 7.82 -9.88
N PHE A 209 -22.27 7.90 -10.92
CA PHE A 209 -20.96 7.24 -10.93
C PHE A 209 -20.03 7.80 -9.85
N VAL A 210 -19.82 9.13 -9.85
CA VAL A 210 -18.97 9.84 -8.89
C VAL A 210 -19.43 9.61 -7.45
N GLN A 211 -20.73 9.78 -7.17
CA GLN A 211 -21.31 9.57 -5.84
C GLN A 211 -21.06 8.13 -5.37
N SER A 212 -21.26 7.13 -6.24
CA SER A 212 -21.02 5.74 -5.86
C SER A 212 -19.56 5.46 -5.49
N LYS A 213 -18.59 6.18 -6.06
CA LYS A 213 -17.18 6.04 -5.70
C LYS A 213 -16.86 6.82 -4.43
N ALA A 214 -17.35 8.06 -4.33
CA ALA A 214 -17.14 8.95 -3.19
C ALA A 214 -17.63 8.33 -1.87
N VAL A 215 -18.82 7.73 -1.85
CA VAL A 215 -19.39 7.10 -0.63
C VAL A 215 -18.49 5.98 -0.07
N HIS A 216 -17.72 5.30 -0.93
CA HIS A 216 -16.83 4.23 -0.50
C HIS A 216 -15.40 4.73 -0.22
N PHE A 217 -14.89 5.65 -1.02
CA PHE A 217 -13.48 6.08 -0.95
C PHE A 217 -13.25 7.23 0.05
N ILE A 218 -14.22 8.13 0.27
CA ILE A 218 -14.07 9.24 1.23
C ILE A 218 -13.90 8.71 2.67
N PRO A 219 -14.76 7.79 3.19
CA PRO A 219 -14.58 7.28 4.54
C PRO A 219 -13.21 6.61 4.73
N LEU A 220 -12.77 5.83 3.74
CA LEU A 220 -11.48 5.14 3.78
C LEU A 220 -10.30 6.13 3.79
N THR A 221 -10.30 7.10 2.88
CA THR A 221 -9.22 8.10 2.79
C THR A 221 -9.17 9.02 4.00
N ALA A 222 -10.33 9.38 4.56
CA ALA A 222 -10.42 10.15 5.80
C ALA A 222 -9.85 9.36 6.99
N LEU A 223 -10.23 8.09 7.13
CA LEU A 223 -9.70 7.20 8.16
C LEU A 223 -8.18 7.09 8.06
N CYS A 224 -7.65 6.84 6.86
CA CYS A 224 -6.21 6.77 6.62
C CYS A 224 -5.49 8.09 6.98
N ALA A 225 -6.08 9.25 6.68
CA ALA A 225 -5.49 10.55 7.03
C ALA A 225 -5.42 10.76 8.55
N ILE A 226 -6.50 10.40 9.27
CA ILE A 226 -6.59 10.51 10.73
C ILE A 226 -5.57 9.58 11.40
N PHE A 227 -5.54 8.30 11.02
CA PHE A 227 -4.62 7.32 11.61
C PHE A 227 -3.15 7.66 11.37
N ASN A 228 -2.82 8.28 10.23
CA ASN A 228 -1.47 8.72 9.93
C ASN A 228 -1.11 10.09 10.54
N GLY A 229 -2.05 10.78 11.21
CA GLY A 229 -1.83 12.12 11.75
C GLY A 229 -1.60 13.17 10.66
N LYS A 230 -2.09 12.93 9.43
CA LYS A 230 -1.89 13.80 8.26
C LYS A 230 -3.19 14.52 7.86
N ILE A 231 -3.86 15.13 8.83
CA ILE A 231 -5.17 15.79 8.65
C ILE A 231 -5.09 16.95 7.64
N ALA A 232 -3.95 17.65 7.57
CA ALA A 232 -3.73 18.72 6.59
C ALA A 232 -3.87 18.26 5.12
N LEU A 233 -3.79 16.95 4.86
CA LEU A 233 -3.91 16.37 3.51
C LEU A 233 -5.34 15.91 3.20
N LEU A 234 -6.27 16.05 4.15
CA LEU A 234 -7.66 15.63 3.98
C LEU A 234 -8.33 16.27 2.75
N PRO A 235 -8.16 17.57 2.43
CA PRO A 235 -8.77 18.16 1.24
C PRO A 235 -8.30 17.49 -0.07
N ALA A 236 -7.00 17.27 -0.22
CA ALA A 236 -6.43 16.59 -1.40
C ALA A 236 -6.89 15.13 -1.49
N ASN A 237 -7.09 14.47 -0.35
CA ASN A 237 -7.56 13.09 -0.28
C ASN A 237 -9.05 12.97 -0.65
N MET A 238 -9.88 13.91 -0.20
CA MET A 238 -11.31 13.96 -0.52
C MET A 238 -11.55 14.24 -2.00
N LEU A 239 -10.64 14.96 -2.66
CA LEU A 239 -10.64 15.20 -4.10
C LEU A 239 -9.90 14.12 -4.91
N PHE A 240 -9.41 13.06 -4.27
CA PHE A 240 -8.74 11.94 -4.93
C PHE A 240 -7.51 12.36 -5.75
N LEU A 241 -6.80 13.42 -5.34
CA LEU A 241 -5.66 13.97 -6.10
C LEU A 241 -4.34 13.22 -5.88
N GLN A 242 -4.32 12.25 -4.97
CA GLN A 242 -3.11 11.46 -4.74
C GLN A 242 -2.78 10.59 -5.95
N GLY A 243 -1.51 10.54 -6.33
CA GLY A 243 -1.06 9.70 -7.45
C GLY A 243 -1.41 10.25 -8.84
N THR A 244 -2.05 11.41 -8.95
CA THR A 244 -2.38 12.05 -10.25
C THR A 244 -1.31 13.02 -10.73
N GLY A 245 -0.43 13.47 -9.85
CA GLY A 245 0.59 14.50 -10.12
C GLY A 245 0.13 15.92 -9.85
N LEU A 246 -1.16 16.11 -9.50
CA LEU A 246 -1.74 17.41 -9.20
C LEU A 246 -1.63 17.82 -7.73
N ALA A 247 -1.22 16.91 -6.85
CA ALA A 247 -1.00 17.17 -5.43
C ALA A 247 0.38 16.65 -4.99
N THR A 248 0.97 17.30 -4.00
CA THR A 248 2.24 16.89 -3.38
C THR A 248 2.16 15.43 -2.90
N PRO A 249 3.26 14.66 -2.97
CA PRO A 249 3.26 13.25 -2.59
C PRO A 249 2.89 13.07 -1.11
N VAL A 250 1.63 12.71 -0.86
CA VAL A 250 1.09 12.15 0.39
C VAL A 250 1.68 10.73 0.56
N PRO A 251 1.88 10.16 1.77
CA PRO A 251 2.62 8.90 1.88
C PRO A 251 1.97 7.80 1.02
N PRO A 252 2.76 6.84 0.52
CA PRO A 252 2.47 5.98 -0.63
C PRO A 252 1.28 5.01 -0.46
N GLN A 253 0.54 5.08 0.64
CA GLN A 253 -0.39 4.02 1.05
C GLN A 253 -1.80 4.18 0.45
N GLY A 254 -2.10 5.31 -0.20
CA GLY A 254 -3.45 5.63 -0.72
C GLY A 254 -3.52 6.13 -2.16
N TRP A 255 -2.37 6.29 -2.85
CA TRP A 255 -2.33 6.90 -4.19
C TRP A 255 -3.23 6.18 -5.21
N TYR A 256 -3.37 4.86 -5.08
CA TYR A 256 -4.13 4.05 -6.00
C TYR A 256 -5.63 4.37 -5.96
N LEU A 257 -6.17 4.90 -4.85
CA LEU A 257 -7.56 5.34 -4.78
C LEU A 257 -7.80 6.57 -5.66
N GLY A 258 -6.82 7.47 -5.71
CA GLY A 258 -6.84 8.64 -6.60
C GLY A 258 -6.86 8.23 -8.07
N VAL A 259 -5.95 7.33 -8.44
CA VAL A 259 -5.87 6.76 -9.79
C VAL A 259 -7.14 5.97 -10.14
N LEU A 260 -7.65 5.13 -9.24
CA LEU A 260 -8.89 4.38 -9.43
C LEU A 260 -10.08 5.30 -9.72
N PHE A 261 -10.17 6.42 -9.00
CA PHE A 261 -11.23 7.39 -9.19
C PHE A 261 -11.10 8.08 -10.55
N TRP A 262 -9.97 8.74 -10.82
CA TRP A 262 -9.82 9.57 -12.02
C TRP A 262 -9.71 8.77 -13.31
N VAL A 263 -8.93 7.70 -13.33
CA VAL A 263 -8.83 6.82 -14.50
C VAL A 263 -10.14 6.06 -14.72
N GLY A 264 -10.78 5.60 -13.64
CA GLY A 264 -12.11 4.98 -13.73
C GLY A 264 -13.17 5.92 -14.29
N LEU A 265 -13.17 7.19 -13.86
CA LEU A 265 -14.04 8.24 -14.38
C LEU A 265 -13.77 8.53 -15.86
N PHE A 266 -12.49 8.59 -16.25
CA PHE A 266 -12.09 8.74 -17.65
C PHE A 266 -12.65 7.60 -18.52
N TYR A 267 -12.45 6.35 -18.13
CA TYR A 267 -12.99 5.21 -18.88
C TYR A 267 -14.52 5.21 -18.90
N PHE A 268 -15.18 5.57 -17.79
CA PHE A 268 -16.64 5.69 -17.77
C PHE A 268 -17.14 6.71 -18.80
N TYR A 269 -16.49 7.89 -18.87
CA TYR A 269 -16.81 8.90 -19.88
C TYR A 269 -16.54 8.42 -21.30
N LEU A 270 -15.39 7.79 -21.53
CA LEU A 270 -15.00 7.25 -22.82
C LEU A 270 -16.07 6.26 -23.34
N LEU A 271 -16.51 5.34 -22.49
CA LEU A 271 -17.54 4.34 -22.83
C LEU A 271 -18.93 4.97 -23.04
N LYS A 272 -19.22 6.10 -22.37
CA LYS A 272 -20.53 6.76 -22.43
C LYS A 272 -20.68 7.69 -23.63
N ILE A 273 -19.64 8.42 -24.00
CA ILE A 273 -19.70 9.47 -25.04
C ILE A 273 -19.26 8.93 -26.40
N VAL A 274 -18.22 8.09 -26.43
CA VAL A 274 -17.62 7.65 -27.70
C VAL A 274 -18.35 6.41 -28.21
N ARG A 275 -18.50 6.32 -29.54
CA ARG A 275 -19.12 5.17 -30.20
C ARG A 275 -18.47 3.86 -29.74
N PRO A 276 -19.24 2.76 -29.58
CA PRO A 276 -18.74 1.51 -28.99
C PRO A 276 -17.49 0.92 -29.65
N GLU A 277 -17.33 1.09 -30.96
CA GLU A 277 -16.18 0.58 -31.72
C GLU A 277 -14.93 1.42 -31.43
N MET A 278 -15.10 2.74 -31.45
CA MET A 278 -14.03 3.70 -31.20
C MET A 278 -13.58 3.68 -29.74
N SER A 279 -14.51 3.51 -28.79
CA SER A 279 -14.15 3.43 -27.37
C SER A 279 -13.30 2.19 -27.08
N LYS A 280 -13.63 1.03 -27.66
CA LYS A 280 -12.81 -0.20 -27.56
C LYS A 280 -11.41 -0.01 -28.15
N LEU A 281 -11.31 0.64 -29.31
CA LEU A 281 -10.02 0.95 -29.93
C LEU A 281 -9.18 1.89 -29.05
N ILE A 282 -9.78 2.96 -28.52
CA ILE A 282 -9.08 3.90 -27.62
C ILE A 282 -8.63 3.19 -26.35
N VAL A 283 -9.47 2.34 -25.75
CA VAL A 283 -9.07 1.49 -24.62
C VAL A 283 -7.87 0.63 -24.98
N ALA A 284 -7.84 0.03 -26.17
CA ALA A 284 -6.74 -0.84 -26.61
C ALA A 284 -5.43 -0.07 -26.73
N VAL A 285 -5.49 1.06 -27.42
CA VAL A 285 -4.35 1.95 -27.65
C VAL A 285 -3.81 2.47 -26.33
N LEU A 286 -4.66 3.01 -25.44
CA LEU A 286 -4.24 3.50 -24.13
C LEU A 286 -3.63 2.38 -23.27
N THR A 287 -4.24 1.19 -23.25
CA THR A 287 -3.73 0.04 -22.51
C THR A 287 -2.34 -0.35 -23.02
N PHE A 288 -2.20 -0.51 -24.34
CA PHE A 288 -0.94 -0.90 -24.98
C PHE A 288 0.18 0.11 -24.70
N PHE A 289 -0.04 1.38 -24.99
CA PHE A 289 0.98 2.41 -24.78
C PHE A 289 1.30 2.63 -23.30
N SER A 290 0.33 2.47 -22.40
CA SER A 290 0.59 2.51 -20.95
C SER A 290 1.50 1.37 -20.51
N TYR A 291 1.29 0.15 -21.04
CA TYR A 291 2.22 -0.96 -20.79
C TYR A 291 3.60 -0.72 -21.39
N CYS A 292 3.70 -0.17 -22.60
CA CYS A 292 4.98 0.22 -23.19
C CYS A 292 5.69 1.27 -22.33
N PHE A 293 4.98 2.28 -21.84
CA PHE A 293 5.54 3.33 -20.98
C PHE A 293 6.08 2.74 -19.66
N ILE A 294 5.32 1.87 -19.01
CA ILE A 294 5.75 1.18 -17.78
C ILE A 294 6.98 0.30 -18.07
N HIS A 295 6.98 -0.45 -19.18
CA HIS A 295 8.07 -1.36 -19.52
C HIS A 295 9.39 -0.65 -19.82
N ASN A 296 9.34 0.49 -20.52
CA ASN A 296 10.51 1.26 -20.92
C ASN A 296 10.97 2.26 -19.84
N GLY A 297 10.49 2.13 -18.59
CA GLY A 297 10.95 2.96 -17.47
C GLY A 297 10.49 4.42 -17.55
N GLY A 298 9.29 4.67 -18.06
CA GLY A 298 8.72 6.00 -18.24
C GLY A 298 8.79 6.89 -16.99
N THR A 299 9.75 7.82 -17.00
CA THR A 299 10.08 8.88 -16.03
C THR A 299 10.18 8.47 -14.54
N SER A 300 11.22 8.95 -13.87
CA SER A 300 11.43 8.89 -12.41
C SER A 300 10.42 9.68 -11.57
N SER A 301 9.36 10.24 -12.19
CA SER A 301 8.29 10.91 -11.47
C SER A 301 7.20 9.90 -11.09
N ILE A 302 7.11 9.60 -9.78
CA ILE A 302 6.11 8.72 -9.18
C ILE A 302 4.68 8.95 -9.72
N PRO A 303 4.20 10.19 -9.98
CA PRO A 303 2.82 10.40 -10.42
C PRO A 303 2.51 9.94 -11.85
N ALA A 304 3.42 10.11 -12.80
CA ALA A 304 3.21 9.67 -14.18
C ALA A 304 3.11 8.14 -14.26
N LEU A 305 3.94 7.45 -13.47
CA LEU A 305 3.88 5.99 -13.34
C LEU A 305 2.53 5.53 -12.78
N CYS A 306 2.06 6.14 -11.69
CA CYS A 306 0.79 5.79 -11.05
C CYS A 306 -0.41 5.84 -12.02
N ILE A 307 -0.53 6.91 -12.80
CA ILE A 307 -1.60 7.05 -13.81
C ILE A 307 -1.46 6.03 -14.93
N ALA A 308 -0.24 5.79 -15.45
CA ALA A 308 0.01 4.78 -16.47
C ALA A 308 -0.40 3.37 -15.99
N ARG A 309 -0.09 3.02 -14.73
CA ARG A 309 -0.51 1.75 -14.12
C ARG A 309 -2.03 1.63 -14.06
N GLY A 310 -2.72 2.73 -13.71
CA GLY A 310 -4.18 2.81 -13.73
C GLY A 310 -4.76 2.56 -15.13
N PHE A 311 -4.23 3.24 -16.16
CA PHE A 311 -4.69 3.07 -17.53
C PHE A 311 -4.48 1.65 -18.05
N ALA A 312 -3.30 1.08 -17.78
CA ALA A 312 -2.95 -0.28 -18.16
C ALA A 312 -3.86 -1.32 -17.46
N GLY A 313 -4.02 -1.20 -16.14
CA GLY A 313 -4.80 -2.15 -15.34
C GLY A 313 -6.30 -2.08 -15.63
N ILE A 314 -6.90 -0.87 -15.56
CA ILE A 314 -8.34 -0.69 -15.84
C ILE A 314 -8.66 -1.05 -17.29
N GLY A 315 -7.82 -0.64 -18.24
CA GLY A 315 -8.01 -0.98 -19.65
C GLY A 315 -7.95 -2.49 -19.92
N ALA A 316 -6.97 -3.21 -19.34
CA ALA A 316 -6.92 -4.66 -19.37
C ALA A 316 -8.17 -5.31 -18.75
N GLY A 317 -8.64 -4.76 -17.63
CA GLY A 317 -9.91 -5.14 -17.02
C GLY A 317 -11.09 -5.00 -17.98
N CYS A 318 -11.16 -3.90 -18.72
CA CYS A 318 -12.22 -3.67 -19.70
C CYS A 318 -12.24 -4.73 -20.82
N PHE A 319 -11.06 -5.17 -21.29
CA PHE A 319 -10.98 -6.27 -22.25
C PHE A 319 -11.53 -7.58 -21.69
N LEU A 320 -11.14 -7.90 -20.45
CA LEU A 320 -11.61 -9.11 -19.79
C LEU A 320 -13.12 -9.09 -19.54
N GLY A 321 -13.67 -7.93 -19.17
CA GLY A 321 -15.11 -7.75 -19.02
C GLY A 321 -15.86 -7.94 -20.35
N SER A 322 -15.31 -7.39 -21.44
CA SER A 322 -15.88 -7.56 -22.78
C SER A 322 -15.83 -9.01 -23.26
N LEU A 323 -14.71 -9.69 -23.03
CA LEU A 323 -14.54 -11.10 -23.36
C LEU A 323 -15.51 -11.97 -22.56
N TYR A 324 -15.65 -11.71 -21.25
CA TYR A 324 -16.61 -12.41 -20.40
C TYR A 324 -18.05 -12.24 -20.88
N GLY A 325 -18.44 -11.02 -21.29
CA GLY A 325 -19.75 -10.75 -21.88
C GLY A 325 -20.04 -11.62 -23.10
N ARG A 326 -19.10 -11.66 -24.06
CA ARG A 326 -19.23 -12.48 -25.28
C ARG A 326 -19.30 -13.98 -24.99
N LEU A 327 -18.47 -14.47 -24.07
CA LEU A 327 -18.47 -15.89 -23.69
C LEU A 327 -19.81 -16.29 -23.06
N LYS A 328 -20.38 -15.41 -22.23
CA LYS A 328 -21.69 -15.63 -21.61
C LYS A 328 -22.82 -15.65 -22.65
N GLU A 329 -22.78 -14.75 -23.64
CA GLU A 329 -23.73 -14.74 -24.77
C GLU A 329 -23.66 -16.05 -25.58
N ASN A 330 -22.46 -16.61 -25.75
CA ASN A 330 -22.23 -17.87 -26.44
C ASN A 330 -22.52 -19.13 -25.58
N GLY A 331 -23.21 -19.00 -24.46
CA GLY A 331 -23.63 -20.13 -23.62
C GLY A 331 -22.51 -20.79 -22.80
N VAL A 332 -21.31 -20.21 -22.75
CA VAL A 332 -20.22 -20.70 -21.90
C VAL A 332 -20.53 -20.35 -20.45
N THR A 333 -21.13 -21.30 -19.72
CA THR A 333 -21.52 -21.13 -18.32
C THR A 333 -20.40 -21.55 -17.38
N GLY A 334 -19.60 -20.56 -16.98
CA GLY A 334 -18.62 -20.74 -15.92
C GLY A 334 -18.08 -19.41 -15.44
N GLY A 335 -17.66 -19.32 -14.18
CA GLY A 335 -17.07 -18.09 -13.64
C GLY A 335 -15.84 -17.65 -14.42
N VAL A 336 -15.30 -16.45 -14.14
CA VAL A 336 -14.10 -15.86 -14.79
C VAL A 336 -12.89 -16.83 -14.89
N TYR A 337 -12.87 -17.91 -14.09
CA TYR A 337 -11.84 -18.94 -14.02
C TYR A 337 -12.22 -20.29 -14.67
N ALA A 338 -13.49 -20.51 -15.02
CA ALA A 338 -13.92 -21.72 -15.73
C ALA A 338 -13.45 -21.71 -17.19
N CYS A 339 -13.22 -20.52 -17.75
CA CYS A 339 -12.37 -20.36 -18.91
C CYS A 339 -10.92 -20.59 -18.47
N ARG A 340 -10.39 -21.79 -18.73
CA ARG A 340 -8.99 -22.21 -18.48
C ARG A 340 -7.93 -21.18 -18.90
N GLY A 341 -8.25 -20.24 -19.80
CA GLY A 341 -7.36 -19.17 -20.27
C GLY A 341 -7.39 -17.85 -19.49
N SER A 342 -8.54 -17.39 -18.99
CA SER A 342 -8.67 -16.02 -18.45
C SER A 342 -8.10 -15.86 -17.04
N GLY A 343 -8.26 -16.87 -16.18
CA GLY A 343 -7.63 -16.89 -14.84
C GLY A 343 -6.10 -16.98 -14.88
N PHE A 344 -5.57 -17.73 -15.84
CA PHE A 344 -4.13 -17.88 -16.05
C PHE A 344 -3.53 -16.67 -16.77
N ALA A 345 -4.27 -16.04 -17.70
CA ALA A 345 -3.92 -14.76 -18.30
C ALA A 345 -3.86 -13.65 -17.25
N LEU A 346 -4.83 -13.56 -16.33
CA LEU A 346 -4.83 -12.62 -15.20
C LEU A 346 -3.57 -12.72 -14.33
N PHE A 347 -3.15 -13.95 -14.01
CA PHE A 347 -1.96 -14.19 -13.19
C PHE A 347 -0.66 -13.98 -13.98
N ARG A 348 -0.57 -14.43 -15.24
CA ARG A 348 0.60 -14.23 -16.11
C ARG A 348 0.79 -12.77 -16.51
N TRP A 349 -0.28 -12.00 -16.71
CA TRP A 349 -0.16 -10.58 -17.04
C TRP A 349 0.43 -9.78 -15.87
N GLY A 350 0.04 -10.12 -14.64
CA GLY A 350 0.68 -9.62 -13.42
C GLY A 350 2.12 -10.09 -13.22
N ALA A 351 2.51 -11.24 -13.79
CA ALA A 351 3.89 -11.75 -13.73
C ALA A 351 4.82 -11.11 -14.79
N VAL A 352 4.31 -10.80 -15.99
CA VAL A 352 5.04 -10.03 -17.03
C VAL A 352 5.45 -8.64 -16.51
N TYR A 353 4.63 -8.06 -15.64
CA TYR A 353 4.88 -6.81 -14.93
C TYR A 353 6.20 -6.77 -14.15
N GLN A 354 6.69 -7.93 -13.68
CA GLN A 354 7.79 -7.98 -12.74
C GLN A 354 9.18 -7.93 -13.38
N ARG A 355 9.35 -8.42 -14.62
CA ARG A 355 10.64 -8.30 -15.32
C ARG A 355 10.99 -6.85 -15.67
N ALA A 356 10.01 -5.97 -15.72
CA ALA A 356 10.21 -4.56 -16.03
C ALA A 356 10.41 -3.69 -14.77
N GLY A 357 9.64 -3.97 -13.71
CA GLY A 357 9.68 -3.17 -12.47
C GLY A 357 10.82 -3.53 -11.50
N SER A 358 11.41 -4.73 -11.59
CA SER A 358 12.51 -5.14 -10.71
C SER A 358 13.84 -4.43 -10.99
N CYS A 359 13.94 -3.62 -12.05
CA CYS A 359 15.11 -2.77 -12.29
C CYS A 359 15.09 -1.45 -11.49
N GLN A 360 14.03 -1.14 -10.73
CA GLN A 360 13.92 0.15 -10.02
C GLN A 360 13.55 0.05 -8.53
N SER A 361 13.14 -1.12 -8.02
CA SER A 361 12.78 -1.27 -6.60
C SER A 361 13.96 -1.45 -5.63
N ASP A 362 15.19 -1.56 -6.14
CA ASP A 362 16.39 -1.72 -5.32
C ASP A 362 16.99 -0.37 -4.86
N GLU A 363 16.35 0.77 -5.16
CA GLU A 363 16.86 2.13 -4.82
C GLU A 363 15.92 3.00 -3.96
N TYR A 364 14.92 2.45 -3.27
CA TYR A 364 14.07 3.23 -2.36
C TYR A 364 13.92 2.66 -0.95
#